data_AF-A0AAD9L7L4-F1
#
_entry.id   AF-A0AAD9L7L4-F1
#
_cell.length_a   1.000
_cell.length_b   1.000
_cell.length_c   1.000
_cell.angle_alpha   90.00
_cell.angle_beta   90.00
_cell.angle_gamma   90.00
#
_symmetry.space_group_name_H-M   'P 1'
#
loop_
_entity.id
_entity.type
_entity.pdbx_description
1 polymer ?
#
loop_
_entity_poly.entity_id
_entity_poly.type
_entity_poly.pdbx_seq_one_letter_code
_entity_poly.pdbx_strand_id
1 'polypeptide(L)'
;MYVCMYVCMYVCMYVCMYVCMYVCMYVCMYVCMYVCMYVCMYVCMYVCMYVCMYVCMYVRMYVCMYVCIYVCMYVCMYVCMYVCMYVCMYVCMYVCMYVCMYVCMYVCMYV
;
A
#
# COMPACT_ATOMS: atom_id res chain seq x y z
N MET A 1 -51.82 -31.77 49.39
CA MET A 1 -50.95 -30.73 49.99
C MET A 1 -49.48 -31.14 49.95
N TYR A 2 -49.05 -32.18 50.68
CA TYR A 2 -47.65 -32.65 50.66
C TYR A 2 -47.15 -33.11 49.29
N VAL A 3 -47.94 -33.90 48.56
CA VAL A 3 -47.56 -34.37 47.21
C VAL A 3 -47.39 -33.19 46.24
N CYS A 4 -48.31 -32.23 46.26
CA CYS A 4 -48.21 -31.03 45.41
C CYS A 4 -46.98 -30.18 45.74
N MET A 5 -46.65 -29.99 47.02
CA MET A 5 -45.45 -29.27 47.44
C MET A 5 -44.16 -29.99 46.99
N TYR A 6 -44.13 -31.31 47.12
CA TYR A 6 -42.97 -32.11 46.73
C TYR A 6 -42.75 -32.07 45.21
N VAL A 7 -43.82 -32.22 44.42
CA VAL A 7 -43.76 -32.13 42.95
C VAL A 7 -43.34 -30.73 42.52
N CYS A 8 -43.93 -29.67 43.09
CA CYS A 8 -43.52 -28.29 42.76
C CYS A 8 -42.05 -28.02 43.08
N MET A 9 -41.57 -28.44 44.25
CA MET A 9 -40.16 -28.27 44.64
C MET A 9 -39.22 -29.04 43.71
N TYR A 10 -39.56 -30.29 43.39
CA TYR A 10 -38.72 -31.12 42.53
C TYR A 10 -38.67 -30.56 41.10
N VAL A 11 -39.81 -30.18 40.54
CA VAL A 11 -39.88 -29.60 39.19
C VAL A 11 -39.18 -28.24 39.14
N CYS A 12 -39.40 -27.34 40.10
CA CYS A 12 -38.69 -26.07 40.13
C CYS A 12 -37.18 -26.27 40.24
N MET A 13 -36.70 -27.13 41.14
CA MET A 13 -35.27 -27.39 41.31
C MET A 13 -34.66 -28.00 40.05
N TYR A 14 -35.30 -29.01 39.47
CA TYR A 14 -34.80 -29.66 38.26
C TYR A 14 -34.79 -28.71 37.08
N VAL A 15 -35.88 -27.99 36.84
CA VAL A 15 -36.00 -27.07 35.71
C VAL A 15 -35.03 -25.89 35.89
N CYS A 16 -34.95 -25.28 37.07
CA CYS A 16 -33.99 -24.21 37.31
C CYS A 16 -32.55 -24.69 37.12
N MET A 17 -32.17 -25.84 37.70
CA MET A 17 -30.80 -26.35 37.56
C MET A 17 -30.47 -26.71 36.12
N TYR A 18 -31.35 -27.45 35.43
CA TYR A 18 -31.11 -27.85 34.05
C TYR A 18 -31.07 -26.65 33.13
N VAL A 19 -32.06 -25.75 33.21
CA VAL A 19 -32.14 -24.58 32.33
C VAL A 19 -30.97 -23.64 32.60
N CYS A 20 -30.64 -23.32 33.86
CA CYS A 20 -29.50 -22.47 34.15
C CYS A 20 -28.19 -23.11 33.66
N MET A 21 -27.95 -24.39 33.95
CA MET A 21 -26.71 -25.04 33.53
C MET A 21 -26.60 -25.16 32.01
N TYR A 22 -27.66 -25.60 31.33
CA TYR A 22 -27.64 -25.73 29.87
C TYR A 22 -27.54 -24.37 29.19
N VAL A 23 -28.36 -23.40 29.58
CA VAL A 23 -28.34 -22.08 28.96
C VAL A 23 -27.02 -21.38 29.24
N CYS A 24 -26.50 -21.39 30.47
CA CYS A 24 -25.20 -20.78 30.75
C CYS A 24 -24.07 -21.49 29.99
N MET A 25 -24.00 -22.82 30.03
CA MET A 25 -22.94 -23.55 29.32
C MET A 25 -23.02 -23.35 27.81
N TYR A 26 -24.21 -23.48 27.23
CA TYR A 26 -24.40 -23.38 25.79
C TYR A 26 -24.19 -21.93 25.32
N VAL A 27 -24.79 -20.95 25.99
CA VAL A 27 -24.60 -19.54 25.61
C VAL A 27 -23.16 -19.11 25.84
N CYS A 28 -22.54 -19.42 26.97
CA CYS A 28 -21.14 -19.06 27.19
C CYS A 28 -20.20 -19.75 26.19
N MET A 29 -20.34 -21.06 25.97
CA MET A 29 -19.47 -21.78 25.05
C MET A 29 -19.69 -21.33 23.61
N TYR A 30 -20.94 -21.25 23.16
CA TYR A 30 -21.25 -20.90 21.79
C TYR A 30 -20.93 -19.42 21.53
N VAL A 31 -21.37 -18.49 22.38
CA VAL A 31 -21.08 -17.07 22.16
C VAL A 31 -19.58 -16.80 22.30
N CYS A 32 -18.90 -17.29 23.35
CA CYS A 32 -17.47 -17.05 23.47
C CYS A 32 -16.68 -17.70 22.35
N MET A 33 -16.91 -18.98 22.03
CA MET A 33 -16.15 -19.65 20.98
C MET A 33 -16.45 -19.06 19.60
N TYR A 34 -17.73 -18.89 19.26
CA TYR A 34 -18.10 -18.39 17.94
C TYR A 34 -17.70 -16.93 17.80
N VAL A 35 -18.02 -16.05 18.74
CA VAL A 35 -17.67 -14.63 18.63
C VAL A 35 -16.15 -14.45 18.68
N CYS A 36 -15.43 -15.08 19.61
CA CYS A 36 -13.98 -14.92 19.66
C CYS A 36 -13.31 -15.50 18.42
N MET A 37 -13.66 -16.72 17.98
CA MET A 37 -13.03 -17.32 16.81
C MET A 37 -13.39 -16.56 15.53
N TYR A 38 -14.67 -16.23 15.33
CA TYR A 38 -15.10 -15.55 14.12
C TYR A 38 -14.56 -14.13 14.08
N VAL A 39 -14.68 -13.35 15.16
CA VAL A 39 -14.17 -11.97 15.19
C VAL A 39 -12.64 -11.96 15.09
N CYS A 40 -11.91 -12.79 15.85
CA CYS A 40 -10.45 -12.85 15.71
C CYS A 40 -10.03 -13.28 14.30
N MET A 41 -10.60 -14.36 13.76
CA MET A 41 -10.23 -14.84 12.42
C MET A 41 -10.58 -13.82 11.34
N TYR A 42 -11.80 -13.28 11.36
CA TYR A 42 -12.23 -12.31 10.34
C TYR A 42 -11.46 -11.01 10.46
N VAL A 43 -11.33 -10.44 11.66
CA VAL A 43 -10.62 -9.17 11.85
C VAL A 43 -9.15 -9.34 11.56
N CYS A 44 -8.48 -10.38 12.09
CA CYS A 44 -7.07 -10.60 11.79
C CYS A 44 -6.85 -10.89 10.30
N MET A 45 -7.61 -11.80 9.68
CA MET A 45 -7.41 -12.11 8.26
C MET A 45 -7.72 -10.91 7.38
N TYR A 46 -8.83 -10.22 7.62
CA TYR A 46 -9.25 -9.10 6.80
C TYR A 46 -8.31 -7.91 6.99
N VAL A 47 -8.00 -7.53 8.23
CA VAL A 47 -7.07 -6.41 8.49
C VAL A 47 -5.67 -6.75 7.99
N CYS A 48 -5.13 -7.94 8.26
CA CYS A 48 -3.81 -8.30 7.75
C CYS A 48 -3.79 -8.35 6.22
N MET A 49 -4.74 -9.03 5.58
CA MET A 49 -4.77 -9.12 4.11
C MET A 49 -4.98 -7.75 3.47
N TYR A 50 -5.94 -6.97 3.95
CA TYR A 50 -6.26 -5.68 3.36
C TYR A 50 -5.14 -4.69 3.61
N VAL A 51 -4.65 -4.55 4.85
CA VAL A 51 -3.56 -3.62 5.15
C VAL A 51 -2.28 -4.05 4.42
N CYS A 52 -1.88 -5.33 4.47
CA CYS A 52 -0.68 -5.77 3.77
C CYS A 52 -0.82 -5.60 2.26
N MET A 53 -1.92 -6.03 1.63
CA MET A 53 -2.09 -5.90 0.18
C MET A 53 -2.15 -4.44 -0.24
N TYR A 54 -2.97 -3.64 0.44
CA TYR A 54 -3.18 -2.25 0.05
C TYR A 54 -1.91 -1.44 0.29
N VAL A 55 -1.29 -1.53 1.47
CA VAL A 55 -0.06 -0.79 1.76
C VAL A 55 1.07 -1.26 0.86
N CYS A 56 1.30 -2.56 0.69
CA CYS A 56 2.36 -3.04 -0.20
C CYS A 56 2.12 -2.65 -1.65
N MET A 57 0.91 -2.82 -2.18
CA MET A 57 0.61 -2.44 -3.57
C MET A 57 0.72 -0.93 -3.77
N TYR A 58 0.15 -0.14 -2.87
CA TYR A 58 0.11 1.31 -2.99
C TYR A 58 1.50 1.90 -2.86
N VAL A 59 2.27 1.51 -1.84
CA VAL A 59 3.65 1.96 -1.65
C VAL A 59 4.51 1.52 -2.83
N ARG A 60 4.40 0.27 -3.28
CA ARG A 60 5.21 -0.22 -4.40
C ARG A 60 4.85 0.50 -5.70
N MET A 61 3.56 0.70 -6.01
CA MET A 61 3.16 1.47 -7.19
C MET A 61 3.58 2.93 -7.10
N TYR A 62 3.32 3.61 -5.97
CA TYR A 62 3.66 5.02 -5.83
C TYR A 62 5.17 5.23 -5.89
N VAL A 63 5.94 4.46 -5.13
CA VAL A 63 7.39 4.59 -5.12
C VAL A 63 7.97 4.23 -6.47
N CYS A 64 7.55 3.13 -7.10
CA CYS A 64 8.05 2.78 -8.43
C CYS A 64 7.64 3.82 -9.48
N MET A 65 6.38 4.27 -9.54
CA MET A 65 5.94 5.28 -10.50
C MET A 65 6.62 6.62 -10.26
N TYR A 66 6.67 7.08 -9.02
CA TYR A 66 7.27 8.37 -8.71
C TYR A 66 8.77 8.34 -8.96
N VAL A 67 9.49 7.33 -8.49
CA VAL A 67 10.94 7.22 -8.74
C VAL A 67 11.21 7.04 -10.22
N CYS A 68 10.52 6.13 -10.92
CA CYS A 68 10.76 5.92 -12.35
C CYS A 68 10.41 7.18 -13.16
N ILE A 69 9.24 7.79 -12.95
CA ILE A 69 8.85 8.96 -13.73
C ILE A 69 9.76 10.13 -13.39
N TYR A 70 10.00 10.42 -12.11
CA TYR A 70 10.77 11.60 -11.72
C TYR A 70 12.24 11.43 -12.10
N VAL A 71 12.86 10.29 -11.79
CA VAL A 71 14.26 10.06 -12.14
C VAL A 71 14.43 9.94 -13.65
N CYS A 72 13.63 9.13 -14.35
CA CYS A 72 13.79 8.99 -15.79
C CYS A 72 13.45 10.29 -16.52
N MET A 73 12.35 10.98 -16.21
CA MET A 73 12.03 12.24 -16.88
C MET A 73 13.04 13.32 -16.55
N TYR A 74 13.42 13.48 -15.28
CA TYR A 74 14.35 14.53 -14.90
C TYR A 74 15.74 14.26 -15.47
N VAL A 75 16.27 13.04 -15.33
CA VAL A 75 17.58 12.71 -15.87
C VAL A 75 17.56 12.74 -17.40
N CYS A 76 16.58 12.13 -18.07
CA CYS A 76 16.54 12.16 -19.53
C CYS A 76 16.31 13.58 -20.06
N MET A 77 15.35 14.34 -19.52
CA MET A 77 15.11 15.71 -19.99
C MET A 77 16.28 16.62 -19.69
N TYR A 78 16.82 16.57 -18.47
CA TYR A 78 17.91 17.46 -18.08
C TYR A 78 19.18 17.10 -18.84
N VAL A 79 19.59 15.82 -18.87
CA VAL A 79 20.80 15.41 -19.59
C VAL A 79 20.63 15.61 -21.09
N CYS A 80 19.53 15.20 -21.71
CA CYS A 80 19.35 15.41 -23.15
C CYS A 80 19.25 16.89 -23.51
N MET A 81 18.48 17.69 -22.78
CA MET A 81 18.37 19.12 -23.08
C MET A 81 19.68 19.83 -22.83
N TYR A 82 20.34 19.61 -21.69
CA TYR A 82 21.58 20.30 -21.36
C TYR A 82 22.68 19.86 -22.31
N VAL A 83 22.93 18.55 -22.46
CA VAL A 83 24.01 18.07 -23.33
C VAL A 83 23.74 18.44 -24.79
N CYS A 84 22.54 18.20 -25.32
CA CYS A 84 22.27 18.55 -26.72
C CYS A 84 22.31 20.06 -26.94
N MET A 85 21.70 20.88 -26.08
CA MET A 85 21.73 22.33 -26.27
C MET A 85 23.13 22.89 -26.08
N TYR A 86 23.83 22.50 -25.03
CA TYR A 86 25.17 23.03 -24.76
C TYR A 86 26.14 22.59 -25.82
N VAL A 87 26.21 21.29 -26.14
CA VAL A 87 27.14 20.79 -27.15
C VAL A 87 26.79 21.32 -28.53
N CYS A 88 25.52 21.29 -28.97
CA CYS A 88 25.17 21.83 -30.28
C CYS A 88 25.42 23.34 -30.36
N MET A 89 25.03 24.11 -29.35
CA MET A 89 25.25 25.57 -29.37
C MET A 89 26.72 25.93 -29.28
N TYR A 90 27.48 25.35 -28.33
CA TYR A 90 28.90 25.67 -28.20
C TYR A 90 29.68 25.20 -29.41
N VAL A 91 29.51 23.94 -29.83
CA VAL A 91 30.29 23.40 -30.94
C VAL A 91 29.92 24.11 -32.24
N CYS A 92 28.64 24.31 -32.56
CA CYS A 92 28.28 25.04 -33.78
C CYS A 92 28.75 26.49 -33.72
N MET A 93 28.56 27.20 -32.61
CA MET A 93 28.97 28.61 -32.53
C MET A 93 30.49 28.75 -32.58
N TYR A 94 31.24 27.98 -31.78
CA TYR A 94 32.70 28.07 -31.78
C TYR A 94 33.29 27.62 -33.10
N VAL A 95 32.88 26.46 -33.63
CA VAL A 95 33.43 25.95 -34.87
C VAL A 95 33.07 26.87 -36.03
N CYS A 96 31.81 27.30 -36.17
CA CYS A 96 31.45 28.25 -37.24
C CYS A 96 32.20 29.57 -37.09
N MET A 97 32.27 30.17 -35.90
CA MET A 97 32.98 31.43 -35.70
C MET A 97 34.48 31.31 -35.95
N TYR A 98 35.14 30.30 -35.39
CA TYR A 98 36.57 30.10 -35.60
C TYR A 98 36.90 29.77 -37.04
N VAL A 99 36.16 28.85 -37.66
CA VAL A 99 36.41 28.46 -39.05
C VAL A 99 36.12 29.64 -39.98
N CYS A 100 35.01 30.36 -39.82
CA CYS A 100 34.74 31.55 -40.63
C CYS A 100 35.82 32.62 -40.45
N MET A 101 36.20 32.94 -39.21
CA MET A 101 37.23 33.95 -38.94
C MET A 101 38.60 33.56 -39.48
N TYR A 102 39.03 32.32 -39.26
CA TYR A 102 40.32 31.84 -39.76
C TYR A 102 40.34 31.78 -41.28
N VAL A 103 39.29 31.24 -41.90
CA VAL A 103 39.20 31.15 -43.36
C VAL A 103 39.13 32.55 -43.98
N CYS A 104 38.33 33.47 -43.45
CA CYS A 104 38.30 34.85 -43.94
C CYS A 104 39.66 35.55 -43.79
N MET A 105 40.33 35.40 -42.64
CA MET A 105 41.67 35.98 -42.42
C MET A 105 42.72 35.39 -43.36
N TYR A 106 42.72 34.06 -43.56
CA TYR A 106 43.65 33.40 -44.48
C TYR A 106 43.39 33.84 -45.93
N VAL A 107 42.13 33.88 -46.36
CA VAL A 107 41.78 34.31 -47.72
C VAL A 107 42.15 35.78 -47.93
N CYS A 108 41.92 36.68 -46.96
CA CYS A 108 42.31 38.09 -47.08
C CYS A 108 43.82 38.35 -47.00
N MET A 109 44.63 37.43 -46.46
CA MET A 109 46.09 37.60 -46.38
C MET A 109 46.87 36.92 -47.51
N TYR A 110 46.31 35.88 -48.12
CA TYR A 110 47.01 35.08 -49.15
C TYR A 110 46.43 35.26 -50.57
N VAL A 111 45.35 36.02 -50.72
CA VAL A 111 44.87 36.59 -52.00
C VAL A 111 45.28 38.05 -52.05
#